data_AF-A0A937DXA6-F1
#
_entry.id   AF-A0A937DXA6-F1
#
_cell.length_a   1.000
_cell.length_b   1.000
_cell.length_c   1.000
_cell.angle_alpha   90.00
_cell.angle_beta   90.00
_cell.angle_gamma   90.00
#
_symmetry.space_group_name_H-M   'P 1'
#
loop_
_entity.id
_entity.type
_entity.pdbx_description
1 polymer ?
#
loop_
_entity_poly.entity_id
_entity_poly.type
_entity_poly.pdbx_seq_one_letter_code
_entity_poly.pdbx_strand_id
1 'polypeptide(L)'
;MISTHTYSHEWIQEIQAGLGKKTDTKLLEKVIYALSLLERLQFNGLDLVFKGGTSLLLTMKQPVRFSIDIDIITQATPEIIEQVLSSIVTEGLFSRWEADKNRRHSADAPFLHYKVYYKSSVDNHFGEEPVLLDIMTTVSPYPKVNDQPIQHDWLHQEGEPLNVKVPAFECILGDKLTAFAPTTTGILYTKQRPVEIMKQLHDIGLLFDIAADLELIRQSYLQVVKEELNYRKLELLPADVLRDTFDTCLVLTSRNSAHTGYQQLQTGLNNITNFIITRFRIEEAITAAAKTAYLCGLLNKEVAGIPERFQSPEQVRDIFISHVDYQWLNKQKKTNPEAFFYWEKAIALKTG
;
A
#
# COMPACT_ATOMS: atom_id res chain seq x y z
N MET A 1 -3.36 22.57 -13.55
CA MET A 1 -2.92 21.32 -14.22
C MET A 1 -1.41 21.15 -14.04
N ILE A 2 -0.92 19.93 -14.07
CA ILE A 2 0.51 19.62 -14.04
C ILE A 2 1.13 20.17 -15.32
N SER A 3 2.12 21.07 -15.18
CA SER A 3 2.71 21.75 -16.32
C SER A 3 3.81 20.92 -16.98
N THR A 4 4.10 21.24 -18.25
CA THR A 4 5.11 20.51 -19.04
C THR A 4 6.52 20.62 -18.47
N HIS A 5 6.80 21.63 -17.65
CA HIS A 5 8.07 21.77 -16.94
C HIS A 5 8.37 20.57 -16.04
N THR A 6 7.32 19.97 -15.45
CA THR A 6 7.42 18.78 -14.59
C THR A 6 8.14 17.61 -15.26
N TYR A 7 8.02 17.49 -16.58
CA TYR A 7 8.58 16.36 -17.35
C TYR A 7 10.02 16.61 -17.82
N SER A 8 10.57 17.80 -17.56
CA SER A 8 11.93 18.14 -17.96
C SER A 8 12.96 17.38 -17.14
N HIS A 9 14.08 17.02 -17.76
CA HIS A 9 15.16 16.34 -17.08
C HIS A 9 15.73 17.20 -15.94
N GLU A 10 15.79 18.52 -16.15
CA GLU A 10 16.24 19.51 -15.17
C GLU A 10 15.38 19.50 -13.90
N TRP A 11 14.04 19.54 -14.05
CA TRP A 11 13.12 19.49 -12.91
C TRP A 11 13.26 18.19 -12.12
N ILE A 12 13.30 17.04 -12.81
CA ILE A 12 13.43 15.73 -12.17
C ILE A 12 14.76 15.64 -11.40
N GLN A 13 15.84 16.19 -11.95
CA GLN A 13 17.14 16.27 -11.27
C GLN A 13 17.11 17.17 -10.03
N GLU A 14 16.40 18.31 -10.09
CA GLU A 14 16.23 19.20 -8.94
C GLU A 14 15.51 18.51 -7.78
N ILE A 15 14.38 17.85 -8.05
CA ILE A 15 13.64 17.08 -7.05
C ILE A 15 14.49 15.94 -6.49
N GLN A 16 15.22 15.22 -7.35
CA GLN A 16 16.13 14.15 -6.91
C GLN A 16 17.22 14.68 -5.98
N ALA A 17 17.80 15.86 -6.27
CA ALA A 17 18.80 16.48 -5.42
C ALA A 17 18.23 16.84 -4.03
N GLY A 18 16.99 17.32 -3.97
CA GLY A 18 16.28 17.63 -2.73
C GLY A 18 15.96 16.40 -1.86
N LEU A 19 15.63 15.26 -2.48
CA LEU A 19 15.41 13.98 -1.79
C LEU A 19 16.72 13.28 -1.38
N GLY A 20 17.84 13.68 -2.00
CA GLY A 20 19.18 13.14 -1.77
C GLY A 20 19.64 12.19 -2.89
N LYS A 21 20.95 12.23 -3.18
CA LYS A 21 21.62 11.58 -4.33
C LYS A 21 21.45 10.06 -4.48
N LYS A 22 20.86 9.38 -3.51
CA LYS A 22 20.56 7.93 -3.58
C LYS A 22 19.21 7.63 -4.19
N THR A 23 18.37 8.63 -4.41
CA THR A 23 17.07 8.48 -5.05
C THR A 23 17.25 8.14 -6.52
N ASP A 24 16.57 7.09 -6.97
CA ASP A 24 16.57 6.67 -8.36
C ASP A 24 15.74 7.65 -9.21
N THR A 25 16.43 8.37 -10.10
CA THR A 25 15.82 9.37 -10.99
C THR A 25 14.76 8.76 -11.91
N LYS A 26 14.93 7.50 -12.35
CA LYS A 26 13.92 6.81 -13.17
C LYS A 26 12.68 6.49 -12.37
N LEU A 27 12.86 6.11 -11.10
CA LEU A 27 11.74 5.80 -10.23
C LEU A 27 10.91 7.06 -9.94
N LEU A 28 11.58 8.19 -9.71
CA LEU A 28 10.94 9.49 -9.55
C LEU A 28 10.16 9.91 -10.80
N GLU A 29 10.76 9.78 -11.99
CA GLU A 29 10.08 10.04 -13.26
C GLU A 29 8.82 9.18 -13.40
N LYS A 30 8.89 7.88 -13.08
CA LYS A 30 7.72 6.99 -13.13
C LYS A 30 6.59 7.46 -12.23
N VAL A 31 6.90 7.96 -11.02
CA VAL A 31 5.87 8.55 -10.15
C VAL A 31 5.24 9.79 -10.76
N ILE A 32 6.05 10.68 -11.35
CA ILE A 32 5.56 11.89 -12.03
C ILE A 32 4.57 11.53 -13.12
N TYR A 33 4.92 10.59 -14.00
CA TYR A 33 4.02 10.15 -15.07
C TYR A 33 2.80 9.38 -14.55
N ALA A 34 2.91 8.65 -13.44
CA ALA A 34 1.77 8.01 -12.79
C ALA A 34 0.74 9.05 -12.30
N LEU A 35 1.19 10.08 -11.55
CA LEU A 35 0.30 11.16 -11.10
C LEU A 35 -0.25 11.99 -12.26
N SER A 36 0.51 12.13 -13.34
CA SER A 36 0.05 12.81 -14.55
C SER A 36 -1.02 11.99 -15.26
N LEU A 37 -0.88 10.66 -15.35
CA LEU A 37 -1.93 9.79 -15.87
C LEU A 37 -3.22 9.93 -15.04
N LEU A 38 -3.09 9.97 -13.71
CA LEU A 38 -4.24 10.19 -12.82
C LEU A 38 -4.95 11.52 -13.09
N GLU A 39 -4.19 12.62 -13.23
CA GLU A 39 -4.76 13.93 -13.60
C GLU A 39 -5.50 13.85 -14.94
N ARG A 40 -4.93 13.15 -15.93
CA ARG A 40 -5.53 13.02 -17.27
C ARG A 40 -6.77 12.16 -17.29
N LEU A 41 -6.82 11.09 -16.49
CA LEU A 41 -8.03 10.28 -16.30
C LEU A 41 -9.17 11.13 -15.72
N GLN A 42 -8.87 11.91 -14.68
CA GLN A 42 -9.85 12.82 -14.06
C GLN A 42 -10.28 13.94 -15.01
N PHE A 43 -9.33 14.55 -15.73
CA PHE A 43 -9.59 15.62 -16.70
C PHE A 43 -10.50 15.17 -17.84
N ASN A 44 -10.32 13.94 -18.33
CA ASN A 44 -11.16 13.33 -19.36
C ASN A 44 -12.50 12.79 -18.83
N GLY A 45 -12.87 13.10 -17.58
CA GLY A 45 -14.20 12.87 -17.04
C GLY A 45 -14.45 11.46 -16.52
N LEU A 46 -13.41 10.66 -16.25
CA LEU A 46 -13.58 9.36 -15.62
C LEU A 46 -13.90 9.52 -14.12
N ASP A 47 -15.11 9.20 -13.68
CA ASP A 47 -15.44 9.13 -12.25
C ASP A 47 -14.76 7.91 -11.63
N LEU A 48 -13.82 8.17 -10.73
CA LEU A 48 -12.95 7.16 -10.16
C LEU A 48 -12.64 7.44 -8.69
N VAL A 49 -12.27 6.37 -7.98
CA VAL A 49 -11.62 6.43 -6.66
C VAL A 49 -10.18 5.94 -6.83
N PHE A 50 -9.22 6.80 -6.50
CA PHE A 50 -7.80 6.48 -6.54
C PHE A 50 -7.38 5.80 -5.23
N LYS A 51 -6.89 4.56 -5.33
CA LYS A 51 -6.54 3.71 -4.20
C LYS A 51 -5.07 3.26 -4.27
N GLY A 52 -4.74 2.24 -3.48
CA GLY A 52 -3.42 1.59 -3.53
C GLY A 52 -2.32 2.39 -2.84
N GLY A 53 -1.08 1.92 -2.99
CA GLY A 53 0.08 2.53 -2.32
C GLY A 53 0.40 3.94 -2.85
N THR A 54 0.12 4.21 -4.11
CA THR A 54 0.40 5.51 -4.75
C THR A 54 -0.50 6.61 -4.24
N SER A 55 -1.73 6.30 -3.79
CA SER A 55 -2.61 7.27 -3.15
C SER A 55 -2.05 7.86 -1.84
N LEU A 56 -1.15 7.13 -1.17
CA LEU A 56 -0.47 7.63 0.03
C LEU A 56 0.51 8.76 -0.28
N LEU A 57 1.03 8.85 -1.50
CA LEU A 57 1.88 9.98 -1.91
C LEU A 57 1.10 11.29 -1.90
N LEU A 58 -0.16 11.29 -2.34
CA LEU A 58 -0.98 12.52 -2.38
C LEU A 58 -1.52 12.92 -1.00
N THR A 59 -1.69 11.96 -0.10
CA THR A 59 -2.41 12.18 1.17
C THR A 59 -1.47 12.35 2.37
N MET A 60 -0.26 11.78 2.33
CA MET A 60 0.69 11.91 3.43
C MET A 60 1.60 13.13 3.28
N LYS A 61 1.84 13.85 4.38
CA LYS A 61 2.71 15.05 4.40
C LYS A 61 4.17 14.77 4.00
N GLN A 62 4.65 13.56 4.28
CA GLN A 62 5.97 13.12 3.82
C GLN A 62 5.77 11.87 2.97
N PRO A 63 6.33 11.85 1.75
CA PRO A 63 6.25 10.66 0.91
C PRO A 63 6.97 9.52 1.62
N VAL A 64 6.28 8.40 1.72
CA VAL A 64 6.74 7.31 2.55
C VAL A 64 7.62 6.33 1.77
N ARG A 65 7.19 6.04 0.54
CA ARG A 65 7.87 5.16 -0.40
C ARG A 65 7.42 5.49 -1.82
N PHE A 66 8.29 5.23 -2.78
CA PHE A 66 7.95 5.24 -4.19
C PHE A 66 6.93 4.15 -4.51
N SER A 67 5.90 4.56 -5.26
CA SER A 67 4.88 3.69 -5.83
C SER A 67 4.58 4.24 -7.22
N ILE A 68 4.64 3.36 -8.23
CA ILE A 68 4.67 3.77 -9.65
C ILE A 68 3.44 3.32 -10.43
N ASP A 69 2.58 2.53 -9.79
CA ASP A 69 1.36 2.01 -10.41
C ASP A 69 0.19 2.93 -10.05
N ILE A 70 -0.81 2.99 -10.94
CA ILE A 70 -2.08 3.65 -10.67
C ILE A 70 -3.13 2.58 -10.43
N ASP A 71 -3.63 2.50 -9.20
CA ASP A 71 -4.73 1.64 -8.81
C ASP A 71 -6.00 2.46 -8.67
N ILE A 72 -7.03 2.20 -9.49
CA ILE A 72 -8.30 2.92 -9.42
C ILE A 72 -9.50 1.99 -9.32
N ILE A 73 -10.60 2.52 -8.80
CA ILE A 73 -11.92 1.90 -8.82
C ILE A 73 -12.86 2.79 -9.63
N THR A 74 -13.63 2.21 -10.55
CA THR A 74 -14.65 2.93 -11.31
C THR A 74 -15.82 2.02 -11.65
N GLN A 75 -16.99 2.59 -11.95
CA GLN A 75 -18.13 1.85 -12.50
C GLN A 75 -18.20 1.97 -14.04
N ALA A 76 -17.24 2.66 -14.67
CA ALA A 76 -17.16 2.77 -16.11
C ALA A 76 -16.94 1.39 -16.77
N THR A 77 -17.56 1.19 -17.93
CA THR A 77 -17.34 -0.03 -18.72
C THR A 77 -15.96 -0.01 -19.39
N PRO A 78 -15.41 -1.16 -19.78
CA PRO A 78 -14.14 -1.21 -20.53
C PRO A 78 -14.13 -0.29 -21.75
N GLU A 79 -15.24 -0.17 -22.48
CA GLU A 79 -15.35 0.69 -23.67
C GLU A 79 -15.18 2.17 -23.33
N ILE A 80 -15.77 2.63 -22.22
CA ILE A 80 -15.62 4.02 -21.75
C ILE A 80 -14.18 4.27 -21.32
N ILE A 81 -13.59 3.33 -20.59
CA ILE A 81 -12.19 3.40 -20.14
C ILE A 81 -11.24 3.52 -21.35
N GLU A 82 -11.41 2.67 -22.36
CA GLU A 82 -10.56 2.66 -23.56
C GLU A 82 -10.75 3.91 -24.42
N GLN A 83 -11.95 4.49 -24.45
CA GLN A 83 -12.19 5.81 -25.06
C GLN A 83 -11.42 6.91 -24.33
N VAL A 84 -11.48 6.94 -22.99
CA VAL A 84 -10.71 7.90 -22.18
C VAL A 84 -9.21 7.73 -22.43
N LEU A 85 -8.68 6.51 -22.39
CA LEU A 85 -7.26 6.24 -22.67
C LEU A 85 -6.85 6.70 -24.07
N SER A 86 -7.74 6.54 -25.06
CA SER A 86 -7.49 7.01 -26.42
C SER A 86 -7.44 8.54 -26.48
N SER A 87 -8.35 9.25 -25.79
CA SER A 87 -8.31 10.71 -25.67
C SER A 87 -6.99 11.18 -25.03
N ILE A 88 -6.57 10.54 -23.94
CA ILE A 88 -5.31 10.84 -23.25
C ILE A 88 -4.09 10.72 -24.19
N VAL A 89 -4.07 9.70 -25.06
CA VAL A 89 -3.00 9.54 -26.06
C VAL A 89 -3.04 10.66 -27.11
N THR A 90 -4.22 11.11 -27.53
CA THR A 90 -4.33 12.22 -28.49
C THR A 90 -3.83 13.57 -27.96
N GLU A 91 -3.78 13.75 -26.64
CA GLU A 91 -3.20 14.95 -26.00
C GLU A 91 -1.67 15.02 -26.14
N GLY A 92 -1.00 13.90 -26.46
CA GLY A 92 0.41 13.86 -26.82
C GLY A 92 1.40 13.69 -25.66
N LEU A 93 0.96 13.75 -24.40
CA LEU A 93 1.82 13.44 -23.23
C LEU A 93 2.15 11.94 -23.17
N PHE A 94 1.16 11.10 -23.47
CA PHE A 94 1.31 9.64 -23.58
C PHE A 94 1.23 9.25 -25.06
N SER A 95 2.06 8.29 -25.47
CA SER A 95 2.23 7.94 -26.88
C SER A 95 1.29 6.82 -27.36
N ARG A 96 0.93 5.89 -26.47
CA ARG A 96 -0.01 4.80 -26.74
C ARG A 96 -0.48 4.14 -25.45
N TRP A 97 -1.50 3.31 -25.54
CA TRP A 97 -1.91 2.39 -24.48
C TRP A 97 -2.06 0.97 -25.02
N GLU A 98 -1.94 -0.04 -24.15
CA GLU A 98 -2.26 -1.42 -24.48
C GLU A 98 -2.94 -2.12 -23.29
N ALA A 99 -3.83 -3.08 -23.56
CA ALA A 99 -4.38 -3.95 -22.53
C ALA A 99 -3.37 -5.06 -22.16
N ASP A 100 -3.09 -5.24 -20.86
CA ASP A 100 -2.21 -6.29 -20.35
C ASP A 100 -2.99 -7.61 -20.12
N LYS A 101 -3.29 -8.29 -21.22
CA LYS A 101 -4.08 -9.53 -21.25
C LYS A 101 -3.38 -10.74 -20.59
N ASN A 102 -2.11 -10.61 -20.21
CA ASN A 102 -1.34 -11.69 -19.59
C ASN A 102 -1.61 -11.82 -18.08
N ARG A 103 -2.14 -10.76 -17.44
CA ARG A 103 -2.57 -10.78 -16.03
C ARG A 103 -4.00 -11.32 -15.94
N ARG A 104 -4.16 -12.62 -16.20
CA ARG A 104 -5.47 -13.29 -16.12
C ARG A 104 -5.91 -13.41 -14.66
N HIS A 105 -7.01 -12.75 -14.33
CA HIS A 105 -7.81 -13.07 -13.15
C HIS A 105 -8.85 -14.16 -13.48
N SER A 106 -9.58 -14.65 -12.49
CA SER A 106 -10.77 -15.48 -12.75
C SER A 106 -11.72 -14.73 -13.70
N ALA A 107 -12.42 -15.45 -14.58
CA ALA A 107 -13.28 -14.85 -15.60
C ALA A 107 -14.35 -13.88 -15.03
N ASP A 108 -14.67 -14.02 -13.75
CA ASP A 108 -15.68 -13.25 -13.02
C ASP A 108 -15.10 -12.05 -12.26
N ALA A 109 -13.78 -11.86 -12.24
CA ALA A 109 -13.15 -10.82 -11.45
C ALA A 109 -13.17 -9.46 -12.18
N PRO A 110 -13.59 -8.36 -11.51
CA PRO A 110 -13.77 -7.06 -12.15
C PRO A 110 -12.43 -6.32 -12.30
N PHE A 111 -11.35 -6.99 -12.73
CA PHE A 111 -10.02 -6.38 -12.86
C PHE A 111 -9.66 -6.20 -14.33
N LEU A 112 -9.27 -4.98 -14.68
CA LEU A 112 -8.66 -4.64 -15.95
C LEU A 112 -7.25 -4.13 -15.72
N HIS A 113 -6.34 -4.50 -16.62
CA HIS A 113 -4.95 -4.08 -16.57
C HIS A 113 -4.59 -3.42 -17.89
N TYR A 114 -4.07 -2.21 -17.81
CA TYR A 114 -3.59 -1.46 -18.96
C TYR A 114 -2.16 -0.98 -18.70
N LYS A 115 -1.43 -0.73 -19.79
CA LYS A 115 -0.18 0.02 -19.76
C LYS A 115 -0.36 1.26 -20.61
N VAL A 116 0.05 2.40 -20.08
CA VAL A 116 0.03 3.68 -20.80
C VAL A 116 1.47 4.16 -20.93
N TYR A 117 1.90 4.40 -22.16
CA TYR A 117 3.30 4.60 -22.50
C TYR A 117 3.66 6.07 -22.63
N TYR A 118 4.85 6.42 -22.16
CA TYR A 118 5.45 7.75 -22.31
C TYR A 118 6.89 7.63 -22.78
N LYS A 119 7.45 8.75 -23.27
CA LYS A 119 8.87 8.84 -23.61
C LYS A 119 9.62 9.45 -22.44
N SER A 120 10.56 8.69 -21.87
CA SER A 120 11.40 9.18 -20.78
C SER A 120 12.22 10.39 -21.24
N SER A 121 12.40 11.36 -20.34
CA SER A 121 13.39 12.44 -20.47
C SER A 121 14.67 12.13 -19.69
N VAL A 122 14.66 11.09 -18.84
CA VAL A 122 15.78 10.64 -18.02
C VAL A 122 16.62 9.56 -18.71
N ASP A 123 16.00 8.65 -19.45
CA ASP A 123 16.71 7.62 -20.20
C ASP A 123 16.06 7.30 -21.54
N ASN A 124 16.72 7.74 -22.62
CA ASN A 124 16.24 7.58 -23.98
C ASN A 124 16.70 6.26 -24.63
N HIS A 125 17.47 5.40 -23.93
CA HIS A 125 18.02 4.17 -24.51
C HIS A 125 17.01 3.03 -24.63
N PHE A 126 16.00 2.97 -23.76
CA PHE A 126 15.07 1.83 -23.67
C PHE A 126 13.74 2.04 -24.42
N GLY A 127 13.57 3.17 -25.11
CA GLY A 127 12.35 3.48 -25.85
C GLY A 127 11.24 4.02 -24.94
N GLU A 128 10.01 3.56 -25.14
CA GLU A 128 8.85 3.99 -24.35
C GLU A 128 8.77 3.24 -23.02
N GLU A 129 8.48 3.97 -21.95
CA GLU A 129 8.30 3.43 -20.60
C GLU A 129 6.80 3.34 -20.27
N PRO A 130 6.34 2.26 -19.60
CA PRO A 130 4.94 2.12 -19.21
C PRO A 130 4.67 2.69 -17.80
N VAL A 131 3.53 3.35 -17.65
CA VAL A 131 2.79 3.45 -16.38
C VAL A 131 1.80 2.28 -16.34
N LEU A 132 1.81 1.51 -15.25
CA LEU A 132 0.83 0.44 -15.05
C LEU A 132 -0.46 1.02 -14.48
N LEU A 133 -1.59 0.68 -15.09
CA LEU A 133 -2.92 1.09 -14.68
C LEU A 133 -3.74 -0.16 -14.35
N ASP A 134 -3.97 -0.38 -13.06
CA ASP A 134 -4.77 -1.47 -12.51
C ASP A 134 -6.14 -0.90 -12.11
N ILE A 135 -7.21 -1.41 -12.72
CA ILE A 135 -8.58 -0.88 -12.58
C ILE A 135 -9.48 -1.97 -12.01
N MET A 136 -10.23 -1.63 -10.97
CA MET A 136 -11.32 -2.45 -10.46
C MET A 136 -12.68 -1.86 -10.89
N THR A 137 -13.43 -2.57 -11.74
CA THR A 137 -14.71 -2.13 -12.31
C THR A 137 -15.89 -2.47 -11.40
N THR A 138 -15.98 -1.82 -10.25
CA THR A 138 -17.00 -2.08 -9.21
C THR A 138 -17.38 -0.81 -8.45
N VAL A 139 -18.40 -0.91 -7.59
CA VAL A 139 -18.70 0.12 -6.59
C VAL A 139 -17.57 0.14 -5.55
N SER A 140 -17.13 1.33 -5.15
CA SER A 140 -16.08 1.47 -4.13
C SER A 140 -16.46 0.75 -2.83
N PRO A 141 -15.61 -0.16 -2.31
CA PRO A 141 -15.86 -0.85 -1.05
C PRO A 141 -15.58 0.02 0.18
N TYR A 142 -15.06 1.24 -0.02
CA TYR A 142 -14.62 2.08 1.08
C TYR A 142 -15.79 2.86 1.69
N PRO A 143 -16.04 2.72 3.00
CA PRO A 143 -17.12 3.47 3.67
C PRO A 143 -16.89 4.98 3.70
N LYS A 144 -15.65 5.44 3.53
CA LYS A 144 -15.31 6.87 3.49
C LYS A 144 -14.24 7.17 2.44
N VAL A 145 -14.55 8.14 1.59
CA VAL A 145 -13.64 8.75 0.62
C VAL A 145 -13.59 10.26 0.85
N ASN A 146 -12.45 10.87 0.52
CA ASN A 146 -12.20 12.29 0.63
C ASN A 146 -11.79 12.84 -0.74
N ASP A 147 -12.12 14.09 -1.03
CA ASP A 147 -11.56 14.82 -2.18
C ASP A 147 -10.12 15.25 -1.85
N GLN A 148 -9.18 14.86 -2.69
CA GLN A 148 -7.77 15.18 -2.57
C GLN A 148 -7.29 15.90 -3.84
N PRO A 149 -6.64 17.07 -3.73
CA PRO A 149 -5.99 17.68 -4.89
C PRO A 149 -4.89 16.77 -5.43
N ILE A 150 -4.85 16.60 -6.76
CA ILE A 150 -3.74 15.96 -7.46
C ILE A 150 -2.59 16.97 -7.50
N GLN A 151 -1.88 17.04 -6.38
CA GLN A 151 -0.77 17.96 -6.16
C GLN A 151 0.27 17.26 -5.28
N HIS A 152 1.54 17.47 -5.60
CA HIS A 152 2.66 16.98 -4.82
C HIS A 152 3.87 17.88 -5.06
N ASP A 153 4.79 17.97 -4.10
CA ASP A 153 6.04 18.76 -4.23
C ASP A 153 6.96 18.28 -5.38
N TRP A 154 6.63 17.14 -5.99
CA TRP A 154 7.38 16.60 -7.13
C TRP A 154 6.80 17.05 -8.49
N LEU A 155 5.65 17.71 -8.46
CA LEU A 155 4.93 18.19 -9.63
C LEU A 155 4.96 19.71 -9.67
N HIS A 156 5.25 20.28 -10.83
CA HIS A 156 5.10 21.71 -11.05
C HIS A 156 3.66 22.01 -11.46
N GLN A 157 2.91 22.67 -10.59
CA GLN A 157 1.49 22.97 -10.78
C GLN A 157 1.29 24.35 -11.42
N GLU A 158 0.48 24.43 -12.48
CA GLU A 158 0.00 25.69 -13.06
C GLU A 158 -1.52 25.81 -12.90
N GLY A 159 -1.97 26.82 -12.15
CA GLY A 159 -3.38 27.02 -11.81
C GLY A 159 -3.89 26.01 -10.77
N GLU A 160 -5.22 25.97 -10.58
CA GLU A 160 -5.83 25.11 -9.58
C GLU A 160 -5.66 23.61 -9.91
N PRO A 161 -5.32 22.75 -8.94
CA PRO A 161 -5.28 21.32 -9.12
C PRO A 161 -6.68 20.71 -9.29
N LEU A 162 -6.76 19.65 -10.10
CA LEU A 162 -7.96 18.82 -10.12
C LEU A 162 -8.02 18.00 -8.83
N ASN A 163 -9.24 17.76 -8.35
CA ASN A 163 -9.47 16.88 -7.20
C ASN A 163 -9.81 15.47 -7.69
N VAL A 164 -9.38 14.49 -6.91
CA VAL A 164 -9.72 13.07 -7.08
C VAL A 164 -10.20 12.49 -5.75
N LYS A 165 -11.13 11.53 -5.81
CA LYS A 165 -11.59 10.82 -4.61
C LYS A 165 -10.51 9.83 -4.17
N VAL A 166 -10.12 9.88 -2.90
CA VAL A 166 -9.17 8.95 -2.27
C VAL A 166 -9.79 8.38 -1.00
N PRO A 167 -9.64 7.08 -0.70
CA PRO A 167 -10.15 6.51 0.55
C PRO A 167 -9.51 7.16 1.78
N ALA A 168 -10.25 7.25 2.88
CA ALA A 168 -9.67 7.71 4.15
C ALA A 168 -8.53 6.76 4.62
N PHE A 169 -7.60 7.25 5.45
CA PHE A 169 -6.45 6.46 5.91
C PHE A 169 -6.87 5.15 6.58
N GLU A 170 -7.93 5.18 7.38
CA GLU A 170 -8.53 4.01 8.02
C GLU A 170 -9.06 3.01 6.99
N CYS A 171 -9.64 3.49 5.89
CA CYS A 171 -10.13 2.64 4.82
C CYS A 171 -8.99 1.94 4.09
N ILE A 172 -7.90 2.67 3.79
CA ILE A 172 -6.68 2.12 3.19
C ILE A 172 -6.05 1.09 4.13
N LEU A 173 -5.99 1.37 5.44
CA LEU A 173 -5.44 0.47 6.44
C LEU A 173 -6.21 -0.86 6.49
N GLY A 174 -7.54 -0.80 6.48
CA GLY A 174 -8.39 -2.00 6.40
C GLY A 174 -8.14 -2.84 5.15
N ASP A 175 -8.00 -2.20 3.99
CA ASP A 175 -7.67 -2.88 2.72
C ASP A 175 -6.27 -3.52 2.76
N LYS A 176 -5.26 -2.78 3.23
CA LYS A 176 -3.88 -3.28 3.32
C LYS A 176 -3.76 -4.56 4.16
N LEU A 177 -4.58 -4.72 5.20
CA LEU A 177 -4.62 -5.95 5.99
C LEU A 177 -5.04 -7.16 5.15
N THR A 178 -6.03 -7.02 4.25
CA THR A 178 -6.44 -8.11 3.36
C THR A 178 -5.35 -8.47 2.36
N ALA A 179 -4.56 -7.48 1.93
CA ALA A 179 -3.41 -7.66 1.03
C ALA A 179 -2.17 -8.28 1.72
N PHE A 180 -2.04 -8.14 3.05
CA PHE A 180 -0.94 -8.66 3.88
C PHE A 180 -1.29 -10.01 4.55
N ALA A 181 -2.08 -10.84 3.88
CA ALA A 181 -2.45 -12.18 4.31
C ALA A 181 -1.96 -13.23 3.29
N PRO A 182 -0.68 -13.66 3.36
CA PRO A 182 0.00 -14.37 2.26
C PRO A 182 -0.37 -15.84 2.09
N THR A 183 -1.27 -16.38 2.90
CA THR A 183 -1.81 -17.74 2.74
C THR A 183 -3.31 -17.77 2.45
N THR A 184 -3.97 -16.61 2.43
CA THR A 184 -5.42 -16.45 2.21
C THR A 184 -5.74 -15.44 1.09
N THR A 185 -6.11 -14.20 1.42
CA THR A 185 -6.56 -13.18 0.46
C THR A 185 -5.46 -12.26 -0.05
N GLY A 186 -4.29 -12.27 0.56
CA GLY A 186 -3.24 -11.32 0.26
C GLY A 186 -2.41 -11.66 -0.97
N ILE A 187 -1.23 -11.04 -1.03
CA ILE A 187 -0.16 -11.41 -1.96
C ILE A 187 0.41 -12.75 -1.51
N LEU A 188 -0.01 -13.82 -2.18
CA LEU A 188 0.34 -15.17 -1.76
C LEU A 188 1.84 -15.43 -1.85
N TYR A 189 2.40 -16.17 -0.89
CA TYR A 189 3.81 -16.63 -0.94
C TYR A 189 4.13 -17.41 -2.22
N THR A 190 3.14 -18.10 -2.80
CA THR A 190 3.27 -18.86 -4.05
C THR A 190 3.50 -17.97 -5.27
N LYS A 191 3.16 -16.67 -5.21
CA LYS A 191 3.38 -15.70 -6.30
C LYS A 191 4.82 -15.19 -6.36
N GLN A 192 5.65 -15.49 -5.36
CA GLN A 192 7.05 -15.07 -5.30
C GLN A 192 7.22 -13.55 -5.49
N ARG A 193 6.36 -12.76 -4.84
CA ARG A 193 6.40 -11.28 -4.83
C ARG A 193 6.74 -10.73 -3.43
N PRO A 194 7.91 -11.07 -2.88
CA PRO A 194 8.23 -10.77 -1.48
C PRO A 194 8.32 -9.26 -1.19
N VAL A 195 8.76 -8.45 -2.15
CA VAL A 195 8.80 -6.98 -2.01
C VAL A 195 7.39 -6.40 -1.86
N GLU A 196 6.42 -6.91 -2.63
CA GLU A 196 5.04 -6.43 -2.57
C GLU A 196 4.37 -6.80 -1.24
N ILE A 197 4.69 -7.96 -0.66
CA ILE A 197 4.26 -8.34 0.70
C ILE A 197 4.83 -7.34 1.72
N MET A 198 6.14 -7.07 1.64
CA MET A 198 6.82 -6.18 2.59
C MET A 198 6.34 -4.72 2.49
N LYS A 199 6.00 -4.26 1.28
CA LYS A 199 5.36 -2.95 1.05
C LYS A 199 4.03 -2.84 1.81
N GLN A 200 3.23 -3.92 1.87
CA GLN A 200 1.99 -3.88 2.67
C GLN A 200 2.29 -3.69 4.16
N LEU A 201 3.22 -4.48 4.71
CA LEU A 201 3.59 -4.37 6.13
C LEU A 201 4.10 -2.97 6.49
N HIS A 202 4.94 -2.41 5.63
CA HIS A 202 5.45 -1.05 5.78
C HIS A 202 4.31 -0.04 5.83
N ASP A 203 3.42 -0.05 4.81
CA ASP A 203 2.28 0.87 4.73
C ASP A 203 1.36 0.73 5.95
N ILE A 204 1.08 -0.50 6.40
CA ILE A 204 0.26 -0.78 7.60
C ILE A 204 0.88 -0.14 8.84
N GLY A 205 2.18 -0.32 9.06
CA GLY A 205 2.86 0.20 10.25
C GLY A 205 2.73 1.72 10.39
N LEU A 206 2.75 2.44 9.27
CA LEU A 206 2.66 3.90 9.23
C LEU A 206 1.22 4.40 9.30
N LEU A 207 0.32 3.74 8.59
CA LEU A 207 -1.11 4.04 8.67
C LEU A 207 -1.63 3.80 10.09
N PHE A 208 -1.12 2.78 10.78
CA PHE A 208 -1.42 2.55 12.19
C PHE A 208 -1.05 3.77 13.05
N ASP A 209 0.10 4.41 12.81
CA ASP A 209 0.54 5.53 13.64
C ASP A 209 -0.38 6.76 13.55
N ILE A 210 -1.09 6.93 12.43
CA ILE A 210 -1.99 8.07 12.19
C ILE A 210 -3.48 7.75 12.31
N ALA A 211 -3.87 6.48 12.26
CA ALA A 211 -5.27 6.09 12.29
C ALA A 211 -5.93 6.33 13.65
N ALA A 212 -7.14 6.90 13.62
CA ALA A 212 -7.86 7.34 14.81
C ALA A 212 -9.25 6.70 14.99
N ASP A 213 -9.71 5.88 14.04
CA ASP A 213 -11.06 5.31 14.04
C ASP A 213 -11.01 3.79 13.73
N LEU A 214 -10.99 2.97 14.78
CA LEU A 214 -10.96 1.50 14.68
C LEU A 214 -12.21 0.94 14.01
N GLU A 215 -13.37 1.56 14.23
CA GLU A 215 -14.63 1.15 13.63
C GLU A 215 -14.58 1.33 12.10
N LEU A 216 -14.06 2.46 11.63
CA LEU A 216 -13.89 2.72 10.20
C LEU A 216 -12.89 1.75 9.56
N ILE A 217 -11.77 1.44 10.25
CA ILE A 217 -10.83 0.40 9.80
C ILE A 217 -11.55 -0.94 9.67
N ARG A 218 -12.33 -1.33 10.69
CA ARG A 218 -13.05 -2.60 10.73
C ARG A 218 -14.11 -2.69 9.63
N GLN A 219 -14.88 -1.64 9.40
CA GLN A 219 -15.89 -1.59 8.35
C GLN A 219 -15.26 -1.76 6.96
N SER A 220 -14.18 -1.01 6.69
CA SER A 220 -13.43 -1.14 5.43
C SER A 220 -12.86 -2.55 5.27
N TYR A 221 -12.20 -3.07 6.31
CA TYR A 221 -11.65 -4.43 6.32
C TYR A 221 -12.71 -5.49 5.98
N LEU A 222 -13.86 -5.45 6.65
CA LEU A 222 -14.94 -6.42 6.46
C LEU A 222 -15.55 -6.36 5.05
N GLN A 223 -15.68 -5.16 4.46
CA GLN A 223 -16.18 -5.03 3.10
C GLN A 223 -15.18 -5.57 2.08
N VAL A 224 -13.90 -5.17 2.18
CA VAL A 224 -12.84 -5.58 1.24
C VAL A 224 -12.57 -7.08 1.35
N VAL A 225 -12.45 -7.64 2.57
CA VAL A 225 -12.14 -9.06 2.74
C VAL A 225 -13.26 -9.96 2.21
N LYS A 226 -14.52 -9.53 2.36
CA LYS A 226 -15.67 -10.24 1.80
C LYS A 226 -15.59 -10.33 0.27
N GLU A 227 -15.25 -9.23 -0.38
CA GLU A 227 -15.06 -9.18 -1.83
C GLU A 227 -13.89 -10.06 -2.28
N GLU A 228 -12.73 -9.95 -1.63
CA GLU A 228 -11.54 -10.76 -1.92
C GLU A 228 -11.79 -12.27 -1.76
N LEU A 229 -12.48 -12.68 -0.70
CA LEU A 229 -12.87 -14.08 -0.49
C LEU A 229 -13.78 -14.59 -1.61
N ASN A 230 -14.75 -13.77 -2.04
CA ASN A 230 -15.65 -14.11 -3.13
C ASN A 230 -14.91 -14.24 -4.46
N TYR A 231 -14.05 -13.27 -4.83
CA TYR A 231 -13.29 -13.31 -6.09
C TYR A 231 -12.36 -14.53 -6.17
N ARG A 232 -11.82 -14.94 -5.02
CA ARG A 232 -10.92 -16.11 -4.89
C ARG A 232 -11.65 -17.43 -4.67
N LYS A 233 -12.97 -17.40 -4.47
CA LYS A 233 -13.82 -18.57 -4.17
C LYS A 233 -13.30 -19.35 -2.95
N LEU A 234 -12.93 -18.62 -1.89
CA LEU A 234 -12.43 -19.18 -0.64
C LEU A 234 -13.55 -19.26 0.40
N GLU A 235 -13.74 -20.43 1.00
CA GLU A 235 -14.69 -20.67 2.10
C GLU A 235 -14.00 -20.42 3.45
N LEU A 236 -13.64 -19.16 3.71
CA LEU A 236 -13.01 -18.72 4.96
C LEU A 236 -13.81 -17.59 5.60
N LEU A 237 -13.62 -17.39 6.90
CA LEU A 237 -14.16 -16.25 7.62
C LEU A 237 -13.16 -15.08 7.60
N PRO A 238 -13.62 -13.82 7.74
CA PRO A 238 -12.72 -12.68 7.96
C PRO A 238 -11.70 -12.91 9.07
N ALA A 239 -12.10 -13.57 10.16
CA ALA A 239 -11.20 -13.90 11.27
C ALA A 239 -10.03 -14.82 10.86
N ASP A 240 -10.22 -15.71 9.88
CA ASP A 240 -9.16 -16.59 9.36
C ASP A 240 -8.10 -15.78 8.59
N VAL A 241 -8.53 -14.75 7.87
CA VAL A 241 -7.63 -13.83 7.15
C VAL A 241 -6.84 -12.97 8.15
N LEU A 242 -7.48 -12.43 9.19
CA LEU A 242 -6.74 -11.75 10.28
C LEU A 242 -5.76 -12.68 10.99
N ARG A 243 -6.10 -13.97 11.13
CA ARG A 243 -5.19 -14.96 11.70
C ARG A 243 -3.98 -15.19 10.80
N ASP A 244 -4.16 -15.31 9.49
CA ASP A 244 -3.04 -15.41 8.53
C ASP A 244 -2.11 -14.20 8.62
N THR A 245 -2.67 -12.98 8.68
CA THR A 245 -1.89 -11.76 8.92
C THR A 245 -1.12 -11.82 10.24
N PHE A 246 -1.78 -12.19 11.33
CA PHE A 246 -1.15 -12.31 12.66
C PHE A 246 -0.02 -13.34 12.69
N ASP A 247 -0.25 -14.52 12.12
CA ASP A 247 0.72 -15.61 12.07
C ASP A 247 1.92 -15.21 11.19
N THR A 248 1.69 -14.46 10.10
CA THR A 248 2.74 -13.86 9.28
C THR A 248 3.61 -12.87 10.07
N CYS A 249 3.01 -12.03 10.92
CA CYS A 249 3.75 -11.14 11.82
C CYS A 249 4.64 -11.90 12.82
N LEU A 250 4.16 -13.04 13.35
CA LEU A 250 4.96 -13.91 14.22
C LEU A 250 6.13 -14.54 13.46
N VAL A 251 5.89 -15.04 12.23
CA VAL A 251 6.94 -15.61 11.37
C VAL A 251 8.07 -14.59 11.16
N LEU A 252 7.74 -13.34 10.81
CA LEU A 252 8.75 -12.28 10.68
C LEU A 252 9.54 -12.04 11.98
N THR A 253 8.82 -11.97 13.10
CA THR A 253 9.42 -11.65 14.41
C THR A 253 10.29 -12.78 14.97
N SER A 254 9.98 -14.03 14.61
CA SER A 254 10.73 -15.21 15.03
C SER A 254 12.19 -15.15 14.58
N ARG A 255 12.46 -14.55 13.41
CA ARG A 255 13.74 -14.57 12.70
C ARG A 255 14.27 -15.97 12.41
N ASN A 256 13.37 -16.94 12.22
CA ASN A 256 13.76 -18.32 11.95
C ASN A 256 14.13 -18.51 10.47
N SER A 257 15.44 -18.45 10.17
CA SER A 257 15.97 -18.65 8.80
C SER A 257 15.64 -20.00 8.16
N ALA A 258 15.22 -21.01 8.93
CA ALA A 258 14.77 -22.29 8.39
C ALA A 258 13.30 -22.25 7.92
N HIS A 259 12.51 -21.25 8.32
CA HIS A 259 11.11 -21.12 7.93
C HIS A 259 11.01 -20.46 6.55
N THR A 260 10.38 -21.14 5.58
CA THR A 260 10.25 -20.67 4.19
C THR A 260 9.54 -19.32 4.08
N GLY A 261 8.47 -19.10 4.85
CA GLY A 261 7.80 -17.81 4.95
C GLY A 261 8.72 -16.69 5.44
N TYR A 262 9.59 -16.96 6.43
CA TYR A 262 10.54 -15.96 6.90
C TYR A 262 11.59 -15.64 5.83
N GLN A 263 12.08 -16.64 5.09
CA GLN A 263 13.01 -16.41 3.98
C GLN A 263 12.40 -15.46 2.93
N GLN A 264 11.13 -15.64 2.57
CA GLN A 264 10.45 -14.74 1.65
C GLN A 264 10.32 -13.31 2.23
N LEU A 265 9.88 -13.17 3.47
CA LEU A 265 9.77 -11.87 4.12
C LEU A 265 11.14 -11.18 4.25
N GLN A 266 12.20 -11.94 4.55
CA GLN A 266 13.56 -11.43 4.62
C GLN A 266 14.07 -10.97 3.25
N THR A 267 13.80 -11.72 2.17
CA THR A 267 14.08 -11.27 0.81
C THR A 267 13.33 -9.99 0.48
N GLY A 268 12.06 -9.89 0.86
CA GLY A 268 11.24 -8.68 0.67
C GLY A 268 11.84 -7.48 1.39
N LEU A 269 12.24 -7.66 2.65
CA LEU A 269 12.88 -6.63 3.46
C LEU A 269 14.23 -6.16 2.92
N ASN A 270 15.04 -7.08 2.37
CA ASN A 270 16.33 -6.69 1.78
C ASN A 270 16.15 -5.89 0.49
N ASN A 271 15.10 -6.17 -0.28
CA ASN A 271 14.89 -5.61 -1.61
C ASN A 271 13.94 -4.39 -1.63
N ILE A 272 13.21 -4.13 -0.54
CA ILE A 272 12.33 -2.95 -0.43
C ILE A 272 13.12 -1.63 -0.35
N THR A 273 14.41 -1.69 -0.03
CA THR A 273 15.31 -0.53 0.19
C THR A 273 15.33 0.48 -0.96
N ASN A 274 15.15 0.03 -2.20
CA ASN A 274 15.12 0.90 -3.39
C ASN A 274 13.78 1.64 -3.56
N PHE A 275 12.75 1.22 -2.83
CA PHE A 275 11.40 1.78 -2.94
C PHE A 275 11.05 2.68 -1.76
N ILE A 276 11.73 2.60 -0.63
CA ILE A 276 11.42 3.37 0.58
C ILE A 276 12.30 4.61 0.69
N ILE A 277 11.72 5.69 1.24
CA ILE A 277 12.44 6.94 1.50
C ILE A 277 13.04 6.90 2.91
N THR A 278 12.29 6.37 3.87
CA THR A 278 12.75 6.17 5.25
C THR A 278 13.40 4.81 5.44
N ARG A 279 14.34 4.71 6.38
CA ARG A 279 14.97 3.44 6.74
C ARG A 279 13.94 2.44 7.26
N PHE A 280 13.92 1.23 6.67
CA PHE A 280 13.09 0.11 7.13
C PHE A 280 13.92 -1.18 7.14
N ARG A 281 14.48 -1.54 8.30
CA ARG A 281 15.24 -2.78 8.50
C ARG A 281 14.47 -3.71 9.44
N ILE A 282 15.11 -4.80 9.86
CA ILE A 282 14.45 -5.86 10.63
C ILE A 282 13.83 -5.39 11.94
N GLU A 283 14.42 -4.40 12.61
CA GLU A 283 13.85 -3.86 13.85
C GLU A 283 12.59 -3.04 13.57
N GLU A 284 12.62 -2.16 12.57
CA GLU A 284 11.46 -1.37 12.16
C GLU A 284 10.34 -2.25 11.59
N ALA A 285 10.69 -3.31 10.85
CA ALA A 285 9.75 -4.28 10.33
C ALA A 285 9.10 -5.13 11.44
N ILE A 286 9.83 -5.42 12.53
CA ILE A 286 9.27 -6.09 13.71
C ILE A 286 8.34 -5.18 14.49
N THR A 287 8.67 -3.89 14.61
CA THR A 287 7.73 -2.90 15.18
C THR A 287 6.46 -2.82 14.35
N ALA A 288 6.57 -2.72 13.02
CA ALA A 288 5.40 -2.73 12.13
C ALA A 288 4.59 -4.03 12.27
N ALA A 289 5.25 -5.19 12.36
CA ALA A 289 4.57 -6.48 12.57
C ALA A 289 3.83 -6.54 13.91
N ALA A 290 4.41 -5.99 14.98
CA ALA A 290 3.76 -5.93 16.28
C ALA A 290 2.53 -5.02 16.26
N LYS A 291 2.62 -3.84 15.62
CA LYS A 291 1.48 -2.92 15.38
C LYS A 291 0.36 -3.63 14.61
N THR A 292 0.71 -4.31 13.51
CA THR A 292 -0.23 -5.08 12.69
C THR A 292 -0.91 -6.19 13.49
N ALA A 293 -0.15 -6.97 14.28
CA ALA A 293 -0.71 -8.05 15.11
C ALA A 293 -1.65 -7.51 16.20
N TYR A 294 -1.29 -6.38 16.83
CA TYR A 294 -2.16 -5.70 17.79
C TYR A 294 -3.46 -5.23 17.13
N LEU A 295 -3.36 -4.59 15.96
CA LEU A 295 -4.52 -4.17 15.17
C LEU A 295 -5.43 -5.36 14.82
N CYS A 296 -4.88 -6.50 14.40
CA CYS A 296 -5.67 -7.72 14.15
C CYS A 296 -6.46 -8.16 15.39
N GLY A 297 -5.85 -8.10 16.58
CA GLY A 297 -6.51 -8.38 17.85
C GLY A 297 -7.66 -7.41 18.14
N LEU A 298 -7.44 -6.11 17.94
CA LEU A 298 -8.44 -5.07 18.15
C LEU A 298 -9.65 -5.24 17.22
N LEU A 299 -9.42 -5.52 15.93
CA LEU A 299 -10.49 -5.74 14.96
C LEU A 299 -11.28 -7.02 15.28
N ASN A 300 -10.60 -8.12 15.64
CA ASN A 300 -11.25 -9.38 16.03
C ASN A 300 -12.10 -9.27 17.29
N LYS A 301 -11.70 -8.40 18.24
CA LYS A 301 -12.46 -8.14 19.47
C LYS A 301 -13.44 -6.98 19.33
N GLU A 302 -13.59 -6.43 18.12
CA GLU A 302 -14.49 -5.32 17.79
C GLU A 302 -14.28 -4.10 18.70
N VAL A 303 -13.02 -3.81 19.06
CA VAL A 303 -12.67 -2.65 19.89
C VAL A 303 -12.94 -1.35 19.13
N ALA A 304 -13.46 -0.38 19.87
CA ALA A 304 -13.87 0.93 19.39
C ALA A 304 -12.83 2.04 19.69
N GLY A 305 -12.85 3.11 18.92
CA GLY A 305 -12.09 4.34 19.16
C GLY A 305 -10.66 4.32 18.63
N ILE A 306 -9.77 5.00 19.34
CA ILE A 306 -8.35 5.16 18.94
C ILE A 306 -7.55 4.00 19.53
N PRO A 307 -6.71 3.30 18.76
CA PRO A 307 -5.89 2.24 19.32
C PRO A 307 -4.84 2.84 20.27
N GLU A 308 -4.45 2.11 21.31
CA GLU A 308 -3.43 2.60 22.24
C GLU A 308 -2.07 2.71 21.54
N ARG A 309 -1.25 3.69 21.93
CA ARG A 309 0.08 3.92 21.35
C ARG A 309 1.17 3.80 22.40
N PHE A 310 2.29 3.25 21.97
CA PHE A 310 3.52 3.29 22.75
C PHE A 310 3.99 4.73 22.92
N GLN A 311 4.31 5.11 24.14
CA GLN A 311 4.79 6.44 24.53
C GLN A 311 6.24 6.38 24.98
N SER A 312 6.59 5.39 25.81
CA SER A 312 7.94 5.29 26.35
C SER A 312 8.30 3.88 26.88
N PRO A 313 9.60 3.52 26.93
CA PRO A 313 10.04 2.21 27.41
C PRO A 313 9.61 1.85 28.85
N GLU A 314 9.31 2.85 29.68
CA GLU A 314 8.86 2.67 31.05
C GLU A 314 7.54 1.89 31.12
N GLN A 315 6.66 2.04 30.12
CA GLN A 315 5.37 1.34 30.06
C GLN A 315 5.52 -0.18 30.09
N VAL A 316 6.62 -0.71 29.56
CA VAL A 316 6.85 -2.16 29.47
C VAL A 316 7.77 -2.70 30.55
N ARG A 317 8.32 -1.85 31.42
CA ARG A 317 9.37 -2.23 32.39
C ARG A 317 8.96 -3.40 33.28
N ASP A 318 7.72 -3.42 33.72
CA ASP A 318 7.20 -4.42 34.67
C ASP A 318 6.22 -5.42 34.01
N ILE A 319 6.06 -5.32 32.68
CA ILE A 319 5.19 -6.20 31.87
C ILE A 319 5.93 -7.47 31.45
N PHE A 320 5.24 -8.61 31.43
CA PHE A 320 5.79 -9.90 31.00
C PHE A 320 4.72 -10.74 30.28
N ILE A 321 5.05 -11.26 29.09
CA ILE A 321 4.18 -12.19 28.36
C ILE A 321 4.32 -13.56 29.01
N SER A 322 3.30 -14.00 29.74
CA SER A 322 3.31 -15.26 30.50
C SER A 322 2.90 -16.48 29.68
N HIS A 323 2.11 -16.29 28.61
CA HIS A 323 1.60 -17.38 27.77
C HIS A 323 2.76 -18.16 27.13
N VAL A 324 2.82 -19.47 27.38
CA VAL A 324 3.98 -20.35 27.09
C VAL A 324 4.44 -20.26 25.63
N ASP A 325 3.50 -20.29 24.67
CA ASP A 325 3.80 -20.25 23.24
C ASP A 325 4.43 -18.93 22.75
N TYR A 326 4.34 -17.88 23.57
CA TYR A 326 4.73 -16.51 23.22
C TYR A 326 5.81 -15.93 24.13
N GLN A 327 6.30 -16.67 25.13
CA GLN A 327 7.33 -16.20 26.05
C GLN A 327 8.62 -15.77 25.35
N TRP A 328 8.92 -16.34 24.18
CA TRP A 328 10.08 -15.97 23.37
C TRP A 328 10.03 -14.52 22.87
N LEU A 329 8.85 -13.88 22.82
CA LEU A 329 8.68 -12.46 22.48
C LEU A 329 9.22 -11.53 23.57
N ASN A 330 9.36 -12.00 24.82
CA ASN A 330 9.95 -11.21 25.91
C ASN A 330 11.38 -10.74 25.60
N LYS A 331 12.08 -11.38 24.66
CA LYS A 331 13.38 -10.90 24.15
C LYS A 331 13.32 -9.48 23.58
N GLN A 332 12.17 -9.09 23.00
CA GLN A 332 11.97 -7.77 22.41
C GLN A 332 11.96 -6.65 23.45
N LYS A 333 11.58 -6.94 24.70
CA LYS A 333 11.48 -5.93 25.77
C LYS A 333 12.75 -5.11 25.95
N LYS A 334 13.92 -5.72 25.76
CA LYS A 334 15.22 -5.05 25.87
C LYS A 334 15.69 -4.40 24.57
N THR A 335 15.44 -5.03 23.43
CA THR A 335 15.99 -4.62 22.13
C THR A 335 15.09 -3.66 21.36
N ASN A 336 13.78 -3.80 21.54
CA ASN A 336 12.74 -3.03 20.87
C ASN A 336 11.49 -2.93 21.79
N PRO A 337 11.52 -2.03 22.80
CA PRO A 337 10.42 -1.87 23.76
C PRO A 337 9.07 -1.56 23.12
N GLU A 338 9.06 -0.80 22.02
CA GLU A 338 7.84 -0.48 21.27
C GLU A 338 7.23 -1.75 20.65
N ALA A 339 8.02 -2.57 19.96
CA ALA A 339 7.51 -3.83 19.43
C ALA A 339 7.01 -4.75 20.54
N PHE A 340 7.71 -4.80 21.69
CA PHE A 340 7.27 -5.59 22.82
C PHE A 340 5.92 -5.11 23.40
N PHE A 341 5.72 -3.79 23.52
CA PHE A 341 4.45 -3.20 23.96
C PHE A 341 3.27 -3.69 23.11
N TYR A 342 3.39 -3.60 21.77
CA TYR A 342 2.31 -4.03 20.89
C TYR A 342 2.15 -5.55 20.87
N TRP A 343 3.24 -6.32 20.94
CA TRP A 343 3.14 -7.78 21.03
C TRP A 343 2.43 -8.22 22.30
N GLU A 344 2.72 -7.62 23.44
CA GLU A 344 2.04 -7.98 24.69
C GLU A 344 0.54 -7.74 24.60
N LYS A 345 0.11 -6.57 24.10
CA LYS A 345 -1.31 -6.29 23.87
C LYS A 345 -1.95 -7.24 22.86
N ALA A 346 -1.24 -7.55 21.78
CA ALA A 346 -1.71 -8.49 20.76
C ALA A 346 -1.92 -9.89 21.34
N ILE A 347 -0.99 -10.38 22.17
CA ILE A 347 -1.13 -11.68 22.85
C ILE A 347 -2.28 -11.62 23.86
N ALA A 348 -2.39 -10.57 24.67
CA ALA A 348 -3.47 -10.42 25.64
C ALA A 348 -4.85 -10.48 24.99
N LEU A 349 -5.04 -9.80 23.85
CA LEU A 349 -6.29 -9.84 23.07
C LEU A 349 -6.54 -11.20 22.40
N LYS A 350 -5.49 -11.97 22.08
CA LYS A 350 -5.63 -13.29 21.46
C LYS A 350 -6.00 -14.37 22.47
N THR A 351 -5.48 -14.27 23.70
CA THR A 351 -5.58 -15.33 24.71
C THR A 351 -6.60 -15.03 25.81
N GLY A 352 -7.02 -13.78 25.96
CA GLY A 352 -8.16 -13.37 26.78
C GLY A 352 -9.44 -13.37 25.96
#